data_AF-A0A8T7FHY4-F1
#
_entry.id   AF-A0A8T7FHY4-F1
#
_cell.length_a   1.000
_cell.length_b   1.000
_cell.length_c   1.000
_cell.angle_alpha   90.00
_cell.angle_beta   90.00
_cell.angle_gamma   90.00
#
_symmetry.space_group_name_H-M   'P 1'
#
loop_
_entity.id
_entity.type
_entity.pdbx_description
1 polymer ?
#
loop_
_entity_poly.entity_id
_entity_poly.type
_entity_poly.pdbx_seq_one_letter_code
_entity_poly.pdbx_strand_id
1 'polypeptide(L)'
;MMHAVMMTSNPPLMYWQPATVEIFHQVREWRASGLPAGYTVDAGANVHVLCLGGYAAEVEKRLREIPGVKDVLKAGAGGGARVV
;
A
#
# COMPACT_ATOMS: atom_id res chain seq x y z
N MET A 1 -9.25 7.94 -7.53
CA MET A 1 -10.60 7.92 -8.14
C MET A 1 -11.60 7.14 -7.30
N MET A 2 -11.39 5.85 -7.00
CA MET A 2 -12.31 5.03 -6.16
C MET A 2 -12.62 5.66 -4.79
N HIS A 3 -11.60 5.95 -3.97
CA HIS A 3 -11.83 6.49 -2.61
C HIS A 3 -12.50 7.86 -2.56
N ALA A 4 -12.30 8.70 -3.58
CA ALA A 4 -12.99 9.99 -3.66
C ALA A 4 -14.50 9.79 -3.80
N VAL A 5 -14.92 8.87 -4.68
CA VAL A 5 -16.34 8.50 -4.84
C VAL A 5 -16.93 8.01 -3.52
N MET A 6 -16.20 7.17 -2.79
CA MET A 6 -16.63 6.63 -1.50
C MET A 6 -16.73 7.71 -0.41
N MET A 7 -15.80 8.65 -0.37
CA MET A 7 -15.86 9.77 0.59
C MET A 7 -16.98 10.76 0.28
N THR A 8 -17.37 10.88 -0.99
CA THR A 8 -18.44 11.78 -1.43
C THR A 8 -19.80 11.07 -1.57
N SER A 9 -19.92 9.79 -1.22
CA SER A 9 -21.19 9.07 -1.26
C SER A 9 -22.11 9.48 -0.11
N ASN A 10 -23.38 9.03 -0.17
CA ASN A 10 -24.36 9.27 0.88
C ASN A 10 -25.00 7.93 1.33
N PRO A 11 -24.70 7.42 2.54
CA PRO A 11 -23.75 7.97 3.51
C PRO A 11 -22.29 7.89 3.02
N PRO A 12 -21.38 8.74 3.54
CA PRO A 12 -19.97 8.70 3.16
C PRO A 12 -19.27 7.48 3.78
N LEU A 13 -18.33 6.91 3.04
CA LEU A 13 -17.49 5.81 3.50
C LEU A 13 -16.03 6.26 3.64
N MET A 14 -15.43 5.96 4.80
CA MET A 14 -14.04 6.27 5.10
C MET A 14 -13.25 4.99 5.40
N TYR A 15 -12.52 4.50 4.40
CA TYR A 15 -11.66 3.32 4.55
C TYR A 15 -10.27 3.63 5.11
N TRP A 16 -9.77 4.84 4.88
CA TRP A 16 -8.42 5.23 5.25
C TRP A 16 -8.30 5.48 6.76
N GLN A 17 -7.14 5.11 7.29
CA GLN A 17 -6.70 5.47 8.65
C GLN A 17 -5.46 6.38 8.55
N PRO A 18 -5.03 7.05 9.64
CA PRO A 18 -3.86 7.93 9.60
C PRO A 18 -2.61 7.25 9.03
N ALA A 19 -2.33 6.00 9.41
CA ALA A 19 -1.21 5.22 8.88
C ALA A 19 -1.34 4.95 7.38
N THR A 20 -2.55 4.80 6.84
CA THR A 20 -2.79 4.66 5.40
C THR A 20 -2.30 5.89 4.65
N VAL A 21 -2.64 7.08 5.16
CA VAL A 21 -2.25 8.37 4.55
C VAL A 21 -0.74 8.58 4.68
N GLU A 22 -0.15 8.24 5.82
CA GLU A 22 1.31 8.30 6.02
C GLU A 22 2.08 7.46 4.99
N ILE A 23 1.64 6.22 4.75
CA ILE A 23 2.24 5.36 3.71
C ILE A 23 2.14 6.02 2.32
N PHE A 24 1.05 6.74 2.01
CA PHE A 24 0.93 7.43 0.72
C PHE A 24 1.98 8.52 0.54
N HIS A 25 2.25 9.30 1.60
CA HIS A 25 3.28 10.32 1.58
C HIS A 25 4.67 9.70 1.42
N GLN A 26 4.99 8.71 2.27
CA GLN A 26 6.28 8.03 2.25
C GLN A 26 6.58 7.37 0.90
N VAL A 27 5.63 6.63 0.32
CA VAL A 27 5.85 5.97 -0.98
C VAL A 27 6.01 7.00 -2.11
N ARG A 28 5.33 8.15 -2.06
CA ARG A 28 5.54 9.24 -3.04
C ARG A 28 6.94 9.83 -2.93
N GLU A 29 7.42 10.06 -1.73
CA GLU A 29 8.78 10.58 -1.46
C GLU A 29 9.86 9.58 -1.86
N TRP A 30 9.65 8.30 -1.57
CA TRP A 30 10.55 7.22 -1.98
C TRP A 30 10.66 7.15 -3.50
N ARG A 31 9.52 7.25 -4.22
CA ARG A 31 9.52 7.28 -5.67
C ARG A 31 10.25 8.50 -6.22
N ALA A 32 10.05 9.67 -5.63
CA ALA A 32 10.75 10.90 -6.03
C ALA A 32 12.28 10.82 -5.78
N SER A 33 12.71 10.06 -4.77
CA SER A 33 14.14 9.84 -4.44
C SER A 33 14.78 8.64 -5.17
N GLY A 34 14.05 8.00 -6.09
CA GLY A 34 14.61 6.98 -6.97
C GLY A 34 14.30 5.52 -6.58
N LEU A 35 13.54 5.28 -5.51
CA LEU A 35 13.05 3.94 -5.14
C LEU A 35 11.78 3.63 -5.97
N PRO A 36 11.79 2.69 -6.93
CA PRO A 36 10.66 2.44 -7.82
C PRO A 36 9.52 1.71 -7.09
N ALA A 37 8.72 2.47 -6.34
CA ALA A 37 7.57 2.00 -5.58
C ALA A 37 6.30 2.80 -5.92
N GLY A 38 5.16 2.12 -5.86
CA GLY A 38 3.83 2.69 -5.96
C GLY A 38 2.91 2.05 -4.93
N TYR A 39 1.70 2.58 -4.76
CA TYR A 39 0.74 2.04 -3.80
C TYR A 39 -0.67 1.98 -4.38
N THR A 40 -1.47 1.09 -3.82
CA THR A 40 -2.91 1.02 -4.02
C THR A 40 -3.60 0.58 -2.75
N VAL A 41 -4.89 0.91 -2.63
CA VAL A 41 -5.74 0.56 -1.48
C VAL A 41 -7.08 0.09 -2.04
N ASP A 42 -7.67 -0.89 -1.38
CA ASP A 42 -8.99 -1.43 -1.71
C ASP A 42 -10.04 -0.94 -0.69
N ALA A 43 -11.10 -1.70 -0.41
CA ALA A 43 -12.10 -1.37 0.59
C ALA A 43 -11.61 -1.61 2.05
N GLY A 44 -10.53 -0.95 2.46
CA GLY A 44 -9.99 -1.04 3.82
C GLY A 44 -8.72 -0.21 4.04
N ALA A 45 -8.17 -0.26 5.26
CA ALA A 45 -7.00 0.55 5.62
C ALA A 45 -5.66 -0.03 5.16
N ASN A 46 -5.64 -1.29 4.70
CA ASN A 46 -4.43 -1.99 4.28
C ASN A 46 -3.92 -1.44 2.94
N VAL A 47 -2.63 -1.09 2.92
CA VAL A 47 -1.97 -0.57 1.73
C VAL A 47 -1.17 -1.66 1.04
N HIS A 48 -1.40 -1.84 -0.25
CA HIS A 48 -0.56 -2.68 -1.10
C HIS A 48 0.51 -1.79 -1.73
N VAL A 49 1.77 -2.05 -1.40
CA VAL A 49 2.91 -1.34 -1.99
C VAL A 49 3.55 -2.24 -3.05
N LEU A 50 3.59 -1.72 -4.28
CA LEU A 50 4.13 -2.39 -5.45
C LEU A 50 5.53 -1.86 -5.71
N CYS A 51 6.50 -2.73 -5.93
CA CYS A 51 7.88 -2.35 -6.26
C CYS A 51 8.53 -3.36 -7.19
N LEU A 52 9.66 -2.99 -7.79
CA LEU A 52 10.49 -3.93 -8.54
C LEU A 52 11.16 -4.92 -7.57
N GLY A 53 11.29 -6.18 -7.98
CA GLY A 53 11.74 -7.27 -7.09
C GLY A 53 13.07 -7.01 -6.38
N GLY A 54 14.03 -6.35 -7.04
CA GLY A 54 15.32 -5.98 -6.44
C GLY A 54 15.22 -5.01 -5.27
N TYR A 55 14.11 -4.30 -5.12
CA TYR A 55 13.88 -3.30 -4.07
C TYR A 55 12.96 -3.79 -2.96
N ALA A 56 12.45 -5.02 -3.05
CA ALA A 56 11.43 -5.52 -2.13
C ALA A 56 11.88 -5.54 -0.66
N ALA A 57 13.16 -5.86 -0.40
CA ALA A 57 13.71 -5.86 0.95
C ALA A 57 13.83 -4.45 1.54
N GLU A 58 14.23 -3.47 0.72
CA GLU A 58 14.32 -2.07 1.15
C GLU A 58 12.93 -1.49 1.44
N VAL A 59 11.97 -1.74 0.55
CA VAL A 59 10.57 -1.30 0.74
C VAL A 59 9.97 -1.94 1.99
N GLU A 60 10.14 -3.25 2.19
CA GLU A 60 9.67 -3.95 3.39
C GLU A 60 10.24 -3.31 4.66
N LYS A 61 11.56 -3.11 4.70
CA LYS A 61 12.23 -2.49 5.87
C LYS A 61 11.62 -1.12 6.17
N ARG A 62 11.56 -0.23 5.18
CA ARG A 62 11.04 1.13 5.37
C ARG A 62 9.56 1.14 5.79
N LEU A 63 8.74 0.20 5.31
CA LEU A 63 7.34 0.08 5.71
C LEU A 63 7.19 -0.34 7.18
N ARG A 64 8.02 -1.28 7.66
CA ARG A 64 8.00 -1.71 9.07
C ARG A 64 8.42 -0.61 10.05
N GLU A 65 9.17 0.39 9.58
CA GLU A 65 9.59 1.54 10.37
C GLU A 65 8.48 2.61 10.52
N ILE A 66 7.39 2.53 9.74
CA ILE A 66 6.29 3.50 9.81
C ILE A 66 5.39 3.21 11.02
N PRO A 67 5.19 4.18 11.94
CA PRO A 67 4.28 4.02 13.06
C PRO A 67 2.85 3.69 12.62
N GLY A 68 2.25 2.68 13.26
CA GLY A 68 0.91 2.21 12.94
C GLY A 68 0.85 1.08 11.91
N VAL A 69 1.95 0.76 11.24
CA VAL A 69 2.08 -0.50 10.48
C VAL A 69 2.23 -1.65 11.47
N LYS A 70 1.27 -2.58 11.45
CA LYS A 70 1.25 -3.75 12.35
C LYS A 70 2.09 -4.90 11.82
N ASP A 71 2.01 -5.14 10.52
CA ASP A 71 2.79 -6.17 9.83
C ASP A 71 2.94 -5.82 8.35
N VAL A 72 3.93 -6.43 7.71
CA VAL A 72 4.20 -6.32 6.27
C VAL A 72 4.31 -7.72 5.71
N LEU A 73 3.40 -8.06 4.79
CA LEU A 73 3.40 -9.33 4.07
C LEU A 73 4.07 -9.12 2.71
N LYS A 74 5.12 -9.89 2.43
CA LYS A 74 5.82 -9.85 1.15
C LYS A 74 5.30 -10.96 0.23
N ALA A 75 4.85 -10.58 -0.95
CA ALA A 75 4.44 -11.51 -1.99
C ALA A 75 4.94 -11.03 -3.37
N GLY A 76 5.22 -11.99 -4.25
CA GLY A 76 5.47 -11.74 -5.68
C GLY A 76 4.22 -12.01 -6.52
N ALA A 77 4.33 -11.82 -7.83
CA ALA A 77 3.30 -12.25 -8.76
C ALA A 77 3.09 -13.77 -8.65
N GLY A 78 1.87 -14.18 -8.32
CA GLY A 78 1.48 -15.59 -8.20
C GLY A 78 1.14 -16.23 -9.54
N GLY A 79 1.09 -17.57 -9.55
CA GLY A 79 0.55 -18.35 -10.66
C GLY A 79 -0.97 -18.49 -10.62
N GLY A 80 -1.54 -19.11 -11.64
CA GLY A 80 -2.97 -19.46 -11.66
C GLY A 80 -3.36 -20.46 -10.56
N ALA A 81 -4.67 -20.55 -10.29
CA ALA A 81 -5.21 -21.53 -9.36
C ALA A 81 -4.87 -22.97 -9.77
N ARG A 82 -4.70 -23.86 -8.78
CA ARG A 82 -4.42 -25.29 -8.98
C ARG A 82 -5.33 -26.17 -8.12
N VAL A 83 -5.66 -27.35 -8.60
CA VAL A 83 -6.33 -28.39 -7.81
C VAL A 83 -5.28 -29.07 -6.92
N VAL A 84 -5.65 -29.36 -5.67
CA VAL A 84 -4.82 -30.03 -4.67
C VAL A 84 -5.42 -31.37 -4.28
#